data_AF-A0AA95RUW3-F1
#
_entry.id   AF-A0AA95RUW3-F1
#
_cell.length_a   1.000
_cell.length_b   1.000
_cell.length_c   1.000
_cell.angle_alpha   90.00
_cell.angle_beta   90.00
_cell.angle_gamma   90.00
#
_symmetry.space_group_name_H-M   'P 1'
#
loop_
_entity.id
_entity.type
_entity.pdbx_description
1 polymer ?
#
loop_
_entity_poly.entity_id
_entity_poly.type
_entity_poly.pdbx_seq_one_letter_code
_entity_poly.pdbx_strand_id
1 'polypeptide(L)'
;MGVKHGRDYGEILTDLTEAVGRISDGYLFFEMDPEEWQELPQESKLEVWEALAEDLFFALGNEPMIEVGSGVIIYDKDTHRINILVGEEDLASVILI
;
A
#
# COMPACT_ATOMS: atom_id res chain seq x y z
N MET A 1 4.36 14.13 -7.29
CA MET A 1 2.97 14.16 -7.81
C MET A 1 2.47 12.73 -7.71
N GLY A 2 1.27 12.49 -7.17
CA GLY A 2 0.76 11.13 -6.97
C GLY A 2 0.37 10.43 -8.27
N VAL A 3 -0.03 9.17 -8.15
CA VAL A 3 -0.52 8.33 -9.23
C VAL A 3 -1.70 9.00 -9.95
N LYS A 4 -1.81 8.83 -11.28
CA LYS A 4 -2.95 9.34 -12.05
C LYS A 4 -4.16 8.42 -11.83
N HIS A 5 -5.29 9.01 -11.47
CA HIS A 5 -6.52 8.29 -11.21
C HIS A 5 -7.74 9.02 -11.80
N GLY A 6 -8.81 8.25 -12.05
CA GLY A 6 -10.12 8.72 -12.52
C GLY A 6 -11.27 8.33 -11.59
N ARG A 7 -11.05 7.40 -10.65
CA ARG A 7 -11.95 7.10 -9.53
C ARG A 7 -11.76 8.07 -8.36
N ASP A 8 -12.71 8.05 -7.43
CA ASP A 8 -12.63 8.81 -6.18
C ASP A 8 -11.38 8.41 -5.38
N TYR A 9 -10.63 9.42 -4.92
CA TYR A 9 -9.38 9.19 -4.21
C TYR A 9 -9.60 8.45 -2.88
N GLY A 10 -10.67 8.77 -2.16
CA GLY A 10 -10.98 8.12 -0.88
C GLY A 10 -11.30 6.64 -1.04
N GLU A 11 -12.03 6.28 -2.10
CA GLU A 11 -12.25 4.87 -2.44
C GLU A 11 -10.94 4.15 -2.82
N ILE A 12 -10.10 4.75 -3.66
CA ILE A 12 -8.80 4.17 -4.03
C ILE A 12 -7.92 3.98 -2.80
N LEU A 13 -7.88 4.98 -1.92
CA LEU A 13 -7.08 4.92 -0.70
C LEU A 13 -7.59 3.80 0.21
N THR A 14 -8.91 3.67 0.38
CA THR A 14 -9.53 2.58 1.14
C THR A 14 -9.16 1.21 0.56
N ASP A 15 -9.33 1.03 -0.75
CA ASP A 15 -8.98 -0.21 -1.47
C ASP A 15 -7.47 -0.54 -1.30
N LEU A 16 -6.61 0.48 -1.37
CA LEU A 16 -5.17 0.33 -1.21
C LEU A 16 -4.77 0.03 0.23
N THR A 17 -5.36 0.69 1.22
CA THR A 17 -5.18 0.42 2.65
C THR A 17 -5.53 -1.02 2.99
N GLU A 18 -6.66 -1.53 2.48
CA GLU A 18 -7.03 -2.93 2.65
C GLU A 18 -6.04 -3.88 1.98
N ALA A 19 -5.53 -3.52 0.79
CA ALA A 19 -4.57 -4.35 0.06
C ALA A 19 -3.21 -4.41 0.76
N VAL A 20 -2.66 -3.27 1.20
CA VAL A 20 -1.36 -3.23 1.90
C VAL A 20 -1.45 -3.82 3.30
N GLY A 21 -2.61 -3.71 3.97
CA GLY A 21 -2.84 -4.34 5.27
C GLY A 21 -2.81 -5.88 5.25
N ARG A 22 -2.85 -6.51 4.06
CA ARG A 22 -2.61 -7.95 3.89
C ARG A 22 -1.12 -8.30 3.93
N ILE A 23 -0.23 -7.33 3.71
CA ILE A 23 1.22 -7.50 3.88
C ILE A 23 1.50 -7.48 5.38
N SER A 24 1.81 -8.65 5.93
CA SER A 24 1.91 -8.85 7.38
C SER A 24 3.03 -8.03 8.04
N ASP A 25 4.04 -7.64 7.26
CA ASP A 25 5.24 -6.92 7.68
C ASP A 25 5.39 -5.54 7.02
N GLY A 26 4.29 -4.95 6.52
CA GLY A 26 4.31 -3.64 5.88
C GLY A 26 4.73 -2.49 6.81
N TYR A 27 4.60 -2.67 8.14
CA TYR A 27 4.99 -1.67 9.14
C TYR A 27 6.51 -1.44 9.17
N LEU A 28 7.30 -2.39 8.65
CA LEU A 28 8.76 -2.25 8.50
C LEU A 28 9.13 -1.11 7.55
N PHE A 29 8.23 -0.69 6.66
CA PHE A 29 8.44 0.47 5.79
C PHE A 29 8.63 1.77 6.60
N PHE A 30 8.02 1.86 7.78
CA PHE A 30 8.19 2.97 8.72
C PHE A 30 9.32 2.74 9.72
N GLU A 31 10.17 1.72 9.50
CA GLU A 31 11.22 1.30 10.43
C GLU A 31 10.69 0.99 11.84
N MET A 32 9.41 0.59 11.93
CA MET A 32 8.75 0.30 13.20
C MET A 32 9.17 -1.06 13.74
N ASP A 33 9.43 -1.14 15.05
CA ASP A 33 9.80 -2.38 15.70
C ASP A 33 8.64 -3.38 15.72
N PRO A 34 8.86 -4.68 15.43
CA PRO A 34 7.82 -5.69 15.48
C PRO A 34 7.14 -5.82 16.85
N GLU A 35 7.88 -5.61 17.93
CA GLU A 35 7.33 -5.64 19.29
C GLU A 35 6.37 -4.48 19.52
N GLU A 36 6.75 -3.28 19.07
CA GLU A 36 5.89 -2.08 19.12
C GLU A 36 4.62 -2.30 18.29
N TRP A 37 4.77 -2.86 17.08
CA TRP A 37 3.64 -3.20 16.22
C TRP A 37 2.69 -4.21 16.89
N GLN A 38 3.19 -5.26 17.55
CA GLN A 38 2.32 -6.24 18.20
C GLN A 38 1.48 -5.61 19.32
N GLU A 39 2.07 -4.71 20.11
CA GLU A 39 1.41 -4.01 21.22
C GLU A 39 0.40 -2.96 20.76
N LEU A 40 0.45 -2.51 19.50
CA LEU A 40 -0.51 -1.53 18.98
C LEU A 40 -1.95 -2.07 18.94
N PRO A 41 -2.93 -1.27 19.42
CA PRO A 41 -4.35 -1.54 19.23
C PRO A 41 -4.71 -1.65 17.74
N GLN A 42 -5.77 -2.40 17.44
CA GLN A 42 -6.22 -2.59 16.07
C GLN A 42 -6.57 -1.26 15.36
N GLU A 43 -7.16 -0.30 16.08
CA GLU A 43 -7.46 1.03 15.53
C GLU A 43 -6.20 1.77 15.09
N SER A 44 -5.15 1.77 15.92
CA SER A 44 -3.86 2.39 15.57
C SER A 44 -3.16 1.67 14.41
N LYS A 45 -3.30 0.35 14.31
CA LYS A 45 -2.78 -0.41 13.15
C LYS A 45 -3.45 0.00 11.85
N LEU A 46 -4.76 0.29 11.88
CA LEU A 46 -5.48 0.79 10.71
C LEU A 46 -4.99 2.16 10.28
N GLU A 47 -4.73 3.07 11.22
CA GLU A 47 -4.15 4.38 10.93
C GLU A 47 -2.77 4.27 10.27
N VAL A 48 -1.93 3.33 10.71
CA VAL A 48 -0.62 3.06 10.09
C VAL A 48 -0.78 2.55 8.65
N TRP A 49 -1.76 1.69 8.39
CA TRP A 49 -2.05 1.19 7.03
C TRP A 49 -2.62 2.27 6.11
N GLU A 50 -3.43 3.18 6.64
CA GLU A 50 -3.92 4.34 5.91
C GLU A 50 -2.77 5.27 5.52
N ALA A 51 -1.89 5.60 6.48
CA ALA A 51 -0.69 6.39 6.22
C ALA A 51 0.25 5.72 5.19
N LEU A 52 0.45 4.40 5.28
CA LEU A 52 1.26 3.64 4.33
C LEU A 52 0.68 3.72 2.92
N ALA A 53 -0.63 3.54 2.78
CA ALA A 53 -1.30 3.61 1.49
C ALA A 53 -1.19 5.02 0.88
N GLU A 54 -1.32 6.07 1.69
CA GLU A 54 -1.16 7.45 1.25
C GLU A 54 0.27 7.72 0.74
N ASP A 55 1.28 7.36 1.53
CA ASP A 55 2.69 7.53 1.15
C ASP A 55 3.03 6.76 -0.12
N LEU A 56 2.58 5.51 -0.24
CA LEU A 56 2.76 4.69 -1.44
C LEU A 56 2.07 5.33 -2.65
N PHE A 57 0.84 5.81 -2.52
CA PHE A 57 0.13 6.45 -3.62
C PHE A 57 0.89 7.67 -4.17
N PHE A 58 1.47 8.48 -3.28
CA PHE A 58 2.26 9.63 -3.68
C PHE A 58 3.61 9.24 -4.28
N ALA A 59 4.31 8.28 -3.66
CA ALA A 59 5.61 7.81 -4.10
C ALA A 59 5.52 7.10 -5.46
N LEU A 60 4.49 6.26 -5.67
CA LEU A 60 4.24 5.52 -6.92
C LEU A 60 4.05 6.42 -8.15
N GLY A 61 3.62 7.66 -7.94
CA GLY A 61 3.52 8.65 -9.01
C GLY A 61 4.88 9.02 -9.62
N ASN A 62 5.96 8.92 -8.83
CA ASN A 62 7.32 9.16 -9.28
C ASN A 62 8.08 7.85 -9.55
N GLU A 63 8.00 6.89 -8.63
CA GLU A 63 8.71 5.61 -8.67
C GLU A 63 7.70 4.46 -8.80
N PRO A 64 7.56 3.84 -9.98
CA PRO A 64 6.45 2.93 -10.26
C PRO A 64 6.51 1.58 -9.54
N MET A 65 7.55 1.32 -8.74
CA MET A 65 7.76 0.07 -8.04
C MET A 65 8.40 0.37 -6.68
N ILE A 66 7.76 -0.05 -5.59
CA ILE A 66 8.23 0.20 -4.22
C ILE A 66 8.16 -1.11 -3.44
N GLU A 67 9.22 -1.42 -2.70
CA GLU A 67 9.29 -2.58 -1.81
C GLU A 67 8.80 -2.19 -0.41
N VAL A 68 7.95 -3.03 0.19
CA VAL A 68 7.26 -2.79 1.45
C VAL A 68 7.26 -4.08 2.27
N GLY A 69 8.19 -4.21 3.22
CA GLY A 69 8.39 -5.46 3.96
C GLY A 69 8.73 -6.61 2.99
N SER A 70 7.90 -7.65 3.01
CA SER A 70 7.97 -8.79 2.08
C SER A 70 7.22 -8.59 0.76
N GLY A 71 6.49 -7.49 0.64
CA GLY A 71 5.67 -7.16 -0.51
C GLY A 71 6.33 -6.19 -1.50
N VAL A 72 5.82 -6.21 -2.73
CA VAL A 72 6.21 -5.31 -3.81
C VAL A 72 4.97 -4.65 -4.38
N ILE A 73 4.98 -3.33 -4.45
CA ILE A 73 3.87 -2.51 -4.92
C ILE A 73 4.24 -1.93 -6.28
N ILE A 74 3.46 -2.22 -7.32
CA ILE A 74 3.76 -1.84 -8.69
C ILE A 74 2.62 -1.01 -9.26
N TYR A 75 2.90 0.22 -9.67
CA TYR A 75 1.97 1.04 -10.43
C TYR A 75 2.13 0.79 -11.93
N ASP A 76 1.15 0.09 -12.49
CA ASP A 76 0.99 -0.12 -13.92
C ASP A 76 0.22 1.05 -14.55
N LYS A 77 0.96 1.89 -15.29
CA LYS A 77 0.44 3.06 -16.00
C LYS A 77 -0.37 2.71 -17.23
N ASP A 78 -0.15 1.54 -17.84
CA ASP A 78 -0.82 1.12 -19.06
C ASP A 78 -2.22 0.57 -18.74
N THR A 79 -2.36 -0.13 -17.62
CA THR A 79 -3.65 -0.67 -17.17
C THR A 79 -4.34 0.17 -16.10
N HIS A 80 -3.69 1.26 -15.65
CA HIS A 80 -4.17 2.15 -14.58
C HIS A 80 -4.50 1.38 -13.29
N ARG A 81 -3.55 0.57 -12.82
CA ARG A 81 -3.70 -0.29 -11.64
C ARG A 81 -2.49 -0.23 -10.74
N ILE A 82 -2.71 -0.41 -9.45
CA ILE A 82 -1.65 -0.69 -8.47
C ILE A 82 -1.74 -2.18 -8.13
N ASN A 83 -0.68 -2.92 -8.39
CA ASN A 83 -0.59 -4.35 -8.09
C ASN A 83 0.25 -4.55 -6.83
N ILE A 84 -0.19 -5.46 -5.97
CA ILE A 84 0.45 -5.81 -4.71
C ILE A 84 0.85 -7.27 -4.81
N LEU A 85 2.15 -7.54 -4.78
CA LEU A 85 2.71 -8.89 -4.84
C LEU A 85 3.42 -9.21 -3.53
N VAL A 86 3.41 -10.47 -3.12
CA VAL A 86 4.20 -10.96 -1.98
C VAL A 86 4.89 -12.25 -2.44
N GLY A 87 6.22 -12.22 -2.54
CA GLY A 87 6.98 -13.30 -3.16
C GLY A 87 6.60 -13.48 -4.64
N GLU A 88 6.07 -14.66 -5.00
CA GLU A 88 5.60 -14.98 -6.35
C GLU A 88 4.08 -14.88 -6.51
N GLU A 89 3.34 -14.51 -5.45
CA GLU A 89 1.88 -14.45 -5.45
C GLU A 89 1.35 -13.03 -5.66
N ASP A 90 0.37 -12.89 -6.56
CA ASP A 90 -0.46 -11.68 -6.68
C ASP A 90 -1.46 -11.63 -5.52
N LEU A 91 -1.21 -10.73 -4.57
CA LEU A 91 -2.00 -10.60 -3.34
C LEU A 91 -3.30 -9.82 -3.57
N ALA A 92 -3.19 -8.71 -4.32
CA ALA A 92 -4.29 -7.81 -4.63
C ALA A 92 -3.95 -6.87 -5.80
N SER A 93 -4.98 -6.27 -6.40
CA SER A 93 -4.83 -5.19 -7.38
C SER A 93 -5.92 -4.14 -7.18
N VAL A 94 -5.53 -2.86 -7.19
CA VAL A 94 -6.44 -1.71 -7.07
C VAL A 94 -6.58 -1.02 -8.42
N ILE A 95 -7.81 -0.85 -8.89
CA ILE A 95 -8.12 -0.19 -10.16
C ILE A 95 -8.30 1.31 -9.92
N LEU A 96 -7.68 2.14 -10.75
CA LEU A 96 -7.64 3.60 -10.58
C LEU A 96 -8.62 4.37 -11.48
N ILE A 97 -9.24 3.71 -12.46
CA ILE A 97 -10.17 4.30 -13.43
C ILE A 97 -11.41 3.45 -13.64
#